data_AF-A0A2W4Q8X6-F1
#
_entry.id   AF-A0A2W4Q8X6-F1
#
_cell.length_a   1.000
_cell.length_b   1.000
_cell.length_c   1.000
_cell.angle_alpha   90.00
_cell.angle_beta   90.00
_cell.angle_gamma   90.00
#
_symmetry.space_group_name_H-M   'P 1'
#
loop_
_entity.id
_entity.type
_entity.pdbx_description
1 polymer ?
#
loop_
_entity_poly.entity_id
_entity_poly.type
_entity_poly.pdbx_seq_one_letter_code
_entity_poly.pdbx_strand_id
1 'polypeptide(L)'
;MISEQHGWTHEARLILYHSQSTSARTLFLRHESGSVIAPEPLPFLSTVLDGVEFIVGNTGVLLHPATVVRDYCVAFGFPPSLLLAEGEFHERVDTPQCTLNIYLARFTSIDPPRALFADRGGKFCAITELRGGHPAEMALIQRAYQAIMG
;
A
#
# COMPACT_ATOMS: atom_id res chain seq x y z
N MET A 1 15.27 -18.53 14.43
CA MET A 1 15.53 -18.69 12.98
C MET A 1 14.91 -17.49 12.30
N ILE A 2 15.71 -16.44 12.09
CA ILE A 2 15.24 -15.18 11.50
C ILE A 2 15.60 -15.32 10.03
N SER A 3 14.64 -15.68 9.18
CA SER A 3 14.87 -15.68 7.74
C SER A 3 14.99 -14.22 7.30
N GLU A 4 16.21 -13.79 7.02
CA GLU A 4 16.50 -12.50 6.40
C GLU A 4 15.83 -12.45 5.02
N GLN A 5 14.66 -11.83 4.95
CA GLN A 5 13.99 -11.46 3.70
C GLN A 5 14.73 -10.24 3.11
N HIS A 6 15.81 -10.51 2.37
CA HIS A 6 16.85 -9.55 1.96
C HIS A 6 16.45 -8.52 0.87
N GLY A 7 15.23 -7.98 0.89
CA GLY A 7 14.82 -6.99 -0.12
C GLY A 7 13.74 -5.99 0.32
N TRP A 8 13.02 -6.25 1.41
CA TRP A 8 11.94 -5.36 1.86
C TRP A 8 12.45 -4.41 2.96
N THR A 9 12.34 -3.10 2.76
CA THR A 9 12.63 -2.13 3.81
C THR A 9 11.45 -2.04 4.77
N HIS A 10 11.70 -2.20 6.07
CA HIS A 10 10.65 -2.12 7.10
C HIS A 10 9.97 -0.75 7.16
N GLU A 11 10.49 0.27 6.50
CA GLU A 11 9.94 1.63 6.48
C GLU A 11 9.03 1.89 5.27
N ALA A 12 9.04 1.04 4.24
CA ALA A 12 8.15 1.18 3.09
C ALA A 12 6.87 0.35 3.29
N ARG A 13 5.74 0.86 2.81
CA ARG A 13 4.45 0.15 2.75
C ARG A 13 3.74 0.48 1.44
N LEU A 14 2.85 -0.41 1.02
CA LEU A 14 2.07 -0.25 -0.21
C LEU A 14 0.57 -0.26 0.08
N ILE A 15 -0.15 0.56 -0.66
CA ILE A 15 -1.57 0.37 -0.95
C ILE A 15 -1.64 -0.28 -2.34
N LEU A 16 -2.31 -1.42 -2.44
CA LEU A 16 -2.47 -2.13 -3.71
C LEU A 16 -3.89 -1.91 -4.23
N TYR A 17 -4.01 -1.54 -5.50
CA TYR A 17 -5.31 -1.31 -6.11
C TYR A 17 -5.38 -1.81 -7.56
N HIS A 18 -6.61 -2.04 -8.03
CA HIS A 18 -6.94 -2.36 -9.40
C HIS A 18 -7.94 -1.33 -9.93
N SER A 19 -7.74 -0.87 -11.16
CA SER A 19 -8.71 -0.04 -11.87
C SER A 19 -9.29 -0.83 -13.05
N GLN A 20 -10.61 -0.94 -13.10
CA GLN A 20 -11.30 -1.54 -14.24
C GLN A 20 -11.50 -0.49 -15.32
N SER A 21 -10.83 -0.66 -16.47
CA SER A 21 -10.87 0.27 -17.60
C SER A 21 -12.26 0.49 -18.18
N THR A 22 -13.15 -0.50 -18.07
CA THR A 22 -14.51 -0.44 -18.63
C THR A 22 -15.52 0.28 -17.74
N SER A 23 -15.31 0.33 -16.43
CA SER A 23 -16.27 0.86 -15.44
C SER A 23 -15.73 2.02 -14.63
N ALA A 24 -14.44 2.38 -14.81
CA ALA A 24 -13.69 3.27 -13.94
C ALA A 24 -13.73 2.87 -12.45
N ARG A 25 -14.11 1.62 -12.14
CA ARG A 25 -14.24 1.16 -10.76
C ARG A 25 -12.85 0.88 -10.18
N THR A 26 -12.52 1.60 -9.12
CA THR A 26 -11.33 1.37 -8.31
C THR A 26 -11.62 0.37 -7.21
N LEU A 27 -10.79 -0.67 -7.11
CA LEU A 27 -10.84 -1.69 -6.08
C LEU A 27 -9.50 -1.73 -5.36
N PHE A 28 -9.52 -1.70 -4.04
CA PHE A 28 -8.35 -1.85 -3.19
C PHE A 28 -8.23 -3.28 -2.69
N LEU A 29 -7.00 -3.77 -2.53
CA LEU A 29 -6.77 -5.04 -1.87
C LEU A 29 -6.89 -4.86 -0.35
N ARG A 30 -7.81 -5.61 0.25
CA ARG A 30 -7.92 -5.82 1.68
C ARG A 30 -7.30 -7.17 2.02
N HIS A 31 -6.30 -7.19 2.88
CA HIS A 31 -5.61 -8.39 3.34
C HIS A 31 -6.46 -9.18 4.35
N GLU A 32 -6.04 -10.41 4.66
CA GLU A 32 -6.71 -11.28 5.64
C GLU A 32 -6.84 -10.61 7.03
N SER A 33 -5.82 -9.83 7.43
CA SER A 33 -5.83 -9.03 8.66
C SER A 33 -6.92 -7.96 8.70
N GLY A 34 -7.59 -7.72 7.58
CA GLY A 34 -8.56 -6.66 7.39
C GLY A 34 -7.94 -5.31 6.99
N SER A 35 -6.62 -5.21 6.99
CA SER A 35 -5.87 -4.00 6.58
C SER A 35 -5.79 -3.88 5.05
N VAL A 36 -5.61 -2.66 4.58
CA VAL A 36 -5.34 -2.32 3.17
C VAL A 36 -3.87 -2.00 2.90
N ILE A 37 -3.03 -2.16 3.93
CA ILE A 37 -1.61 -1.83 3.90
C ILE A 37 -0.81 -3.12 3.80
N ALA A 38 0.08 -3.15 2.81
CA ALA A 38 0.99 -4.26 2.56
C ALA A 38 2.43 -3.89 2.93
N PRO A 39 3.25 -4.86 3.34
CA PRO A 39 2.86 -6.24 3.65
C PRO A 39 2.24 -6.40 5.04
N GLU A 40 2.43 -5.41 5.91
CA GLU A 40 2.00 -5.45 7.29
C GLU A 40 1.02 -4.30 7.59
N PRO A 41 0.00 -4.53 8.42
CA PRO A 41 -0.94 -3.50 8.82
C PRO A 41 -0.24 -2.37 9.58
N LEU A 42 -0.86 -1.19 9.61
CA LEU A 42 -0.36 -0.11 10.45
C LEU A 42 -0.53 -0.45 11.94
N PRO A 43 0.45 -0.11 12.80
CA PRO A 43 0.27 -0.15 14.24
C PRO A 43 -0.94 0.68 14.70
N PHE A 44 -1.58 0.28 15.79
CA PHE A 44 -2.81 0.93 16.28
C PHE A 44 -2.69 2.44 16.52
N LEU A 45 -1.51 2.89 16.94
CA LEU A 45 -1.23 4.31 17.21
C LEU A 45 -0.56 4.98 16.01
N SER A 46 -1.05 4.71 14.80
CA SER A 46 -0.53 5.34 13.57
C SER A 46 -1.33 6.56 13.19
N THR A 47 -0.65 7.62 12.74
CA THR A 47 -1.26 8.87 12.27
C THR A 47 -0.68 9.26 10.92
N VAL A 48 -1.53 9.62 9.97
CA VAL A 48 -1.06 10.14 8.67
C VAL A 48 -0.58 11.56 8.88
N LEU A 49 0.65 11.85 8.46
CA LEU A 49 1.22 13.18 8.56
C LEU A 49 0.65 14.06 7.45
N ASP A 50 0.31 15.30 7.78
CA ASP A 50 0.01 16.31 6.78
C ASP A 50 1.31 16.86 6.21
N GLY A 51 1.33 17.08 4.89
CA GLY A 51 2.47 17.68 4.21
C GLY A 51 2.87 18.98 4.93
N VAL A 52 4.17 19.17 5.11
CA VAL A 52 4.88 20.27 5.81
C VAL A 52 5.31 20.01 7.27
N GLU A 53 4.86 18.95 7.96
CA GLU A 53 5.51 18.59 9.24
C GLU A 53 6.88 17.93 9.00
N PHE A 54 7.92 18.76 9.07
CA PHE A 54 9.31 18.33 9.21
C PHE A 54 9.49 17.77 10.62
N ILE A 55 9.35 16.47 10.78
CA ILE A 55 9.93 15.79 11.95
C ILE A 55 11.44 15.78 11.73
N VAL A 56 12.12 16.75 12.35
CA VAL A 56 13.59 16.79 12.47
C VAL A 56 13.98 15.60 13.34
N GLY A 57 14.27 14.45 12.72
CA GLY A 57 14.70 13.27 13.48
C GLY A 57 14.88 11.98 12.69
N ASN A 58 14.17 11.76 11.60
CA ASN A 58 14.36 10.53 10.82
C ASN A 58 14.20 10.79 9.31
N THR A 59 15.31 11.07 8.64
CA THR A 59 15.37 11.15 7.18
C THR A 59 15.43 9.72 6.63
N GLY A 60 14.34 8.96 6.82
CA GLY A 60 14.17 7.66 6.18
C GLY A 60 14.41 7.83 4.67
N VAL A 61 15.24 6.96 4.09
CA VAL A 61 15.64 7.08 2.69
C VAL A 61 14.37 6.98 1.83
N LEU A 62 14.01 8.06 1.14
CA LEU A 62 12.90 8.05 0.19
C LEU A 62 13.31 7.18 -0.99
N LEU A 63 12.82 5.94 -1.02
CA LEU A 63 13.04 5.05 -2.14
C LEU A 63 12.14 5.45 -3.30
N HIS A 64 12.65 5.26 -4.51
CA HIS A 64 11.88 5.45 -5.72
C HIS A 64 10.70 4.46 -5.73
N PRO A 65 9.44 4.89 -6.02
CA PRO A 65 8.27 4.02 -5.95
C PRO A 65 8.41 2.71 -6.76
N ALA A 66 9.00 2.79 -7.95
CA ALA A 66 9.24 1.61 -8.79
C ALA A 66 10.22 0.58 -8.15
N THR A 67 11.20 1.05 -7.37
CA THR A 67 12.10 0.19 -6.61
C THR A 67 11.32 -0.54 -5.52
N VAL A 68 10.52 0.18 -4.74
CA VAL A 68 9.69 -0.40 -3.66
C VAL A 68 8.74 -1.47 -4.20
N VAL A 69 8.03 -1.19 -5.30
CA VAL A 69 7.09 -2.15 -5.91
C VAL A 69 7.79 -3.37 -6.46
N ARG A 70 8.94 -3.20 -7.13
CA ARG A 70 9.73 -4.33 -7.63
C ARG A 70 10.21 -5.20 -6.47
N ASP A 71 10.76 -4.60 -5.43
CA ASP A 71 11.32 -5.31 -4.30
C ASP A 71 10.23 -6.02 -3.49
N TYR A 72 9.03 -5.42 -3.38
CA TYR A 72 7.82 -6.10 -2.89
C TYR A 72 7.50 -7.36 -3.72
N CYS A 73 7.41 -7.22 -5.05
CA CYS A 73 7.09 -8.36 -5.91
C CYS A 73 8.10 -9.51 -5.71
N VAL A 74 9.40 -9.19 -5.67
CA VAL A 74 10.46 -10.18 -5.44
C VAL A 74 10.32 -10.84 -4.06
N ALA A 75 10.18 -10.05 -2.99
CA ALA A 75 10.11 -10.55 -1.62
C ALA A 75 8.90 -11.48 -1.37
N PHE A 76 7.78 -11.25 -2.06
CA PHE A 76 6.55 -12.02 -1.91
C PHE A 76 6.30 -13.05 -3.03
N GLY A 77 7.28 -13.27 -3.90
CA GLY A 77 7.23 -14.29 -4.96
C GLY A 77 6.23 -13.97 -6.08
N PHE A 78 5.96 -12.69 -6.33
CA PHE A 78 5.10 -12.23 -7.41
C PHE A 78 5.90 -11.94 -8.70
N PRO A 79 5.26 -12.07 -9.88
CA PRO A 79 5.86 -11.60 -11.12
C PRO A 79 6.19 -10.09 -11.04
N PRO A 80 7.38 -9.63 -11.48
CA PRO A 80 7.74 -8.21 -11.43
C PRO A 80 6.78 -7.30 -12.19
N SER A 81 6.08 -7.83 -13.19
CA SER A 81 5.09 -7.11 -14.00
C SER A 81 3.68 -7.10 -13.39
N LEU A 82 3.45 -7.73 -12.23
CA LEU A 82 2.13 -7.80 -11.61
C LEU A 82 1.62 -6.41 -11.17
N LEU A 83 2.54 -5.58 -10.69
CA LEU A 83 2.27 -4.27 -10.11
C LEU A 83 3.07 -3.19 -10.85
N LEU A 84 2.47 -2.01 -10.98
CA LEU A 84 3.11 -0.80 -11.46
C LEU A 84 2.99 0.29 -10.39
N ALA A 85 4.09 0.97 -10.08
CA ALA A 85 4.08 2.05 -9.09
C ALA A 85 3.40 3.31 -9.64
N GLU A 86 2.52 3.91 -8.86
CA GLU A 86 1.95 5.23 -9.17
C GLU A 86 2.88 6.31 -8.62
N GLY A 87 3.55 7.04 -9.52
CA GLY A 87 4.73 7.83 -9.19
C GLY A 87 4.46 9.10 -8.38
N GLU A 88 3.25 9.64 -8.44
CA GLU A 88 2.91 10.92 -7.78
C GLU A 88 2.36 10.75 -6.36
N PHE A 89 1.96 9.53 -5.99
CA PHE A 89 1.42 9.26 -4.66
C PHE A 89 2.52 8.86 -3.68
N HIS A 90 2.69 9.67 -2.64
CA HIS A 90 3.55 9.38 -1.51
C HIS A 90 2.96 10.00 -0.24
N GLU A 91 2.78 9.17 0.79
CA GLU A 91 2.28 9.59 2.08
C GLU A 91 3.24 9.16 3.19
N ARG A 92 3.28 9.91 4.28
CA ARG A 92 4.06 9.56 5.47
C ARG A 92 3.13 9.27 6.64
N VAL A 93 3.43 8.22 7.36
CA VAL A 93 2.68 7.81 8.55
C VAL A 93 3.61 7.79 9.73
N ASP A 94 3.29 8.56 10.76
CA ASP A 94 3.95 8.45 12.05
C ASP A 94 3.42 7.23 12.79
N THR A 95 4.33 6.44 13.35
CA THR A 95 4.03 5.28 14.19
C THR A 95 4.90 5.35 15.44
N PRO A 96 4.55 4.65 16.53
CA PRO A 96 5.35 4.67 17.75
C PRO A 96 6.81 4.24 17.58
N GLN A 97 7.12 3.49 16.52
CA GLN A 97 8.45 2.95 16.26
C GLN A 97 9.24 3.81 15.27
N CYS A 98 8.59 4.34 14.23
CA CYS A 98 9.24 5.05 13.13
C CYS A 98 8.23 5.77 12.23
N THR A 99 8.73 6.56 11.29
CA THR A 99 7.93 7.08 10.19
C THR A 99 7.94 6.08 9.02
N LEU A 100 6.76 5.67 8.58
CA LEU A 100 6.58 4.82 7.41
C LEU A 100 6.31 5.66 6.15
N ASN A 101 6.85 5.23 5.03
CA ASN A 101 6.58 5.75 3.69
C ASN A 101 5.55 4.85 3.00
N ILE A 102 4.40 5.42 2.63
CA ILE A 102 3.32 4.72 1.97
C ILE A 102 3.33 5.09 0.48
N TYR A 103 3.38 4.08 -0.37
CA TYR A 103 3.30 4.23 -1.82
C TYR A 103 2.04 3.54 -2.36
N LEU A 104 1.68 3.88 -3.59
CA LEU A 104 0.54 3.30 -4.28
C LEU A 104 1.02 2.44 -5.45
N ALA A 105 0.44 1.26 -5.61
CA ALA A 105 0.77 0.35 -6.71
C ALA A 105 -0.49 -0.24 -7.34
N ARG A 106 -0.53 -0.20 -8.67
CA ARG A 106 -1.65 -0.67 -9.48
C ARG A 106 -1.38 -2.05 -10.05
N PHE A 107 -2.36 -2.94 -9.98
CA PHE A 107 -2.35 -4.20 -10.71
C PHE A 107 -2.42 -3.97 -12.23
N THR A 108 -1.58 -4.67 -12.98
CA THR A 108 -1.46 -4.50 -14.44
C THR A 108 -2.46 -5.36 -15.23
N SER A 109 -3.07 -6.36 -14.59
CA SER A 109 -4.04 -7.25 -15.22
C SER A 109 -5.35 -6.54 -15.57
N ILE A 110 -6.02 -6.99 -16.63
CA ILE A 110 -7.34 -6.47 -17.05
C ILE A 110 -8.36 -6.67 -15.93
N ASP A 111 -8.43 -7.90 -15.41
CA ASP A 111 -9.26 -8.25 -14.28
C ASP A 111 -8.48 -8.22 -12.96
N PRO A 112 -9.12 -7.95 -11.81
CA PRO A 112 -8.46 -8.05 -10.51
C PRO A 112 -7.97 -9.49 -10.30
N PRO A 113 -6.72 -9.72 -9.89
CA PRO A 113 -6.15 -11.06 -9.74
C PRO A 113 -6.65 -11.77 -8.48
N ARG A 114 -7.98 -11.98 -8.37
CA ARG A 114 -8.65 -12.51 -7.18
C ARG A 114 -8.11 -13.88 -6.76
N ALA A 115 -7.89 -14.78 -7.72
CA ALA A 115 -7.36 -16.12 -7.44
C ALA A 115 -5.99 -16.08 -6.77
N LEU A 116 -5.11 -15.14 -7.14
CA LEU A 116 -3.77 -15.01 -6.57
C LEU A 116 -3.77 -14.61 -5.09
N PHE A 117 -4.83 -13.92 -4.65
CA PHE A 117 -4.96 -13.42 -3.28
C PHE A 117 -6.02 -14.14 -2.44
N ALA A 118 -6.90 -14.93 -3.06
CA ALA A 118 -7.95 -15.67 -2.37
C ALA A 118 -7.38 -16.65 -1.33
N ASP A 119 -6.35 -17.41 -1.71
CA ASP A 119 -5.67 -18.37 -0.82
C ASP A 119 -4.90 -17.69 0.32
N ARG A 120 -4.64 -16.38 0.19
CA ARG A 120 -4.02 -15.52 1.22
C ARG A 120 -5.05 -14.68 1.98
N GLY A 121 -6.34 -15.03 1.88
CA GLY A 121 -7.45 -14.32 2.52
C GLY A 121 -7.72 -12.90 2.00
N GLY A 122 -7.04 -12.50 0.91
CA GLY A 122 -7.14 -11.18 0.32
C GLY A 122 -8.42 -11.00 -0.50
N LYS A 123 -9.02 -9.81 -0.40
CA LYS A 123 -10.26 -9.45 -1.09
C LYS A 123 -10.12 -8.10 -1.78
N PHE A 124 -10.68 -7.97 -2.97
CA PHE A 124 -10.75 -6.70 -3.70
C PHE A 124 -12.06 -6.00 -3.38
N CYS A 125 -11.97 -4.83 -2.74
CA CYS A 125 -13.09 -4.07 -2.18
C CYS A 125 -13.12 -2.64 -2.75
N ALA A 126 -14.30 -2.12 -3.04
CA ALA A 126 -14.47 -0.69 -3.32
C ALA A 126 -14.25 0.14 -2.04
N ILE A 127 -13.96 1.44 -2.20
CA ILE A 127 -13.77 2.35 -1.06
C ILE A 127 -14.94 2.34 -0.07
N THR A 128 -16.18 2.17 -0.56
CA THR A 128 -17.38 2.10 0.27
C THR A 128 -17.46 0.84 1.13
N GLU A 129 -16.81 -0.24 0.73
CA GLU A 129 -16.77 -1.54 1.43
C GLU A 129 -15.66 -1.60 2.48
N LEU A 130 -14.73 -0.64 2.47
CA LEU A 130 -13.59 -0.56 3.40
C LEU A 130 -13.89 0.20 4.69
N ARG A 131 -15.09 0.79 4.83
CA ARG A 131 -15.47 1.60 5.98
C ARG A 131 -15.30 0.85 7.31
N GLY A 132 -14.96 1.59 8.35
CA GLY A 132 -14.79 1.06 9.71
C GLY A 132 -13.44 0.39 9.98
N GLY A 133 -12.48 0.50 9.04
CA GLY A 133 -11.09 0.09 9.26
C GLY A 133 -10.29 1.07 10.12
N HIS A 134 -8.98 0.81 10.24
CA HIS A 134 -8.05 1.65 11.00
C HIS A 134 -8.11 3.11 10.52
N PRO A 135 -8.26 4.12 11.41
CA PRO A 135 -8.45 5.52 11.00
C PRO A 135 -7.40 6.06 10.03
N ALA A 136 -6.11 5.79 10.30
CA ALA A 136 -5.03 6.18 9.40
C ALA A 136 -5.13 5.49 8.03
N GLU A 137 -5.49 4.21 7.97
CA GLU A 137 -5.67 3.51 6.71
C GLU A 137 -6.86 4.07 5.91
N MET A 138 -7.94 4.46 6.60
CA MET A 138 -9.09 5.11 5.95
C MET A 138 -8.73 6.47 5.37
N ALA A 139 -7.93 7.26 6.09
CA ALA A 139 -7.40 8.52 5.59
C ALA A 139 -6.50 8.30 4.36
N LEU A 140 -5.60 7.32 4.41
CA LEU A 140 -4.74 6.95 3.29
C LEU A 140 -5.53 6.48 2.06
N ILE A 141 -6.55 5.63 2.25
CA ILE A 141 -7.42 5.17 1.15
C ILE A 141 -8.16 6.35 0.51
N GLN A 142 -8.64 7.29 1.31
CA GLN A 142 -9.29 8.49 0.80
C GLN A 142 -8.33 9.34 -0.05
N ARG A 143 -7.10 9.58 0.44
CA ARG A 143 -6.06 10.32 -0.31
C ARG A 143 -5.64 9.58 -1.58
N ALA A 144 -5.44 8.26 -1.50
CA ALA A 144 -5.10 7.44 -2.65
C ALA A 144 -6.21 7.46 -3.71
N TYR A 145 -7.47 7.35 -3.30
CA TYR A 145 -8.60 7.43 -4.21
C TYR A 145 -8.71 8.79 -4.91
N GLN A 146 -8.44 9.89 -4.20
CA GLN A 146 -8.35 11.23 -4.79
C GLN A 146 -7.23 11.31 -5.82
N ALA A 147 -6.01 10.86 -5.47
CA ALA A 147 -4.87 10.85 -6.39
C ALA A 147 -5.13 10.02 -7.66
N ILE A 148 -5.86 8.91 -7.55
CA ILE A 148 -6.23 8.07 -8.71
C ILE A 148 -7.21 8.80 -9.65
N MET A 149 -8.08 9.66 -9.12
CA MET A 149 -9.11 10.35 -9.92
C MET A 149 -8.60 11.62 -10.61
N GLY A 150 -7.53 12.24 -10.11
CA GLY A 150 -7.03 13.54 -10.57
C GLY A 150 -7.68 14.69 -9.83
#